data_AF-A0A1B6MUX9-F1
#
_entry.id   AF-A0A1B6MUX9-F1
#
_cell.length_a   1.000
_cell.length_b   1.000
_cell.length_c   1.000
_cell.angle_alpha   90.00
_cell.angle_beta   90.00
_cell.angle_gamma   90.00
#
_symmetry.space_group_name_H-M   'P 1'
#
loop_
_entity.id
_entity.type
_entity.pdbx_description
1 polymer ?
#
loop_
_entity_poly.entity_id
_entity_poly.type
_entity_poly.pdbx_seq_one_letter_code
_entity_poly.pdbx_strand_id
1 'polypeptide(L)'
;DSARKQINCLLIESLFDFIGLLGSTVTDLPPTFWGPRFGKLVALCVFRRHEVGFDWRRCENTKVRSLPDTLREVLRTVTEYLHPNHLQDLYNQLSQLMKTDCQATMERVALLWQGLAALEQGEIQYVRGLGTLHRSNVLQHVRRGCSWNGSTLLRGIYSSLFDSDGNILQPDSSVINLTKELLSFAILLDTDVNIALSCILDSTAAHNPGSSAPITRGQHFLLLFKDQLVTLLLTDPTTSVKLLLELPSADSIHVVLLLLNSCRYLASKKLTNRATEPLVEAV
;
A
#
# COMPACT_ATOMS: atom_id res chain seq x y z
N ASP A 1 22.40 23.08 6.46
CA ASP A 1 21.62 21.85 6.78
C ASP A 1 20.88 21.21 5.60
N SER A 2 20.07 21.94 4.82
CA SER A 2 19.33 21.35 3.69
C SER A 2 20.23 20.67 2.63
N ALA A 3 21.36 21.29 2.26
CA ALA A 3 22.29 20.73 1.27
C ALA A 3 22.95 19.43 1.75
N ARG A 4 23.30 19.35 3.03
CA ARG A 4 23.89 18.14 3.63
C ARG A 4 22.90 16.98 3.66
N LYS A 5 21.63 17.24 4.00
CA LYS A 5 20.56 16.23 3.95
C LYS A 5 20.34 15.70 2.53
N GLN A 6 20.38 16.58 1.54
CA GLN A 6 20.24 16.21 0.13
C GLN A 6 21.40 15.33 -0.36
N ILE A 7 22.65 15.68 -0.03
CA ILE A 7 23.82 14.85 -0.37
C ILE A 7 23.71 13.47 0.28
N ASN A 8 23.29 13.40 1.54
CA ASN A 8 23.10 12.11 2.21
C ASN A 8 22.03 11.24 1.52
N CYS A 9 20.91 11.83 1.08
CA CYS A 9 19.87 11.11 0.37
C CYS A 9 20.37 10.54 -0.97
N LEU A 10 21.08 11.35 -1.76
CA LEU A 10 21.68 10.93 -3.02
C LEU A 10 22.71 9.81 -2.83
N LEU A 11 23.49 9.87 -1.74
CA LEU A 11 24.45 8.82 -1.41
C LEU A 11 23.73 7.51 -1.04
N ILE A 12 22.62 7.58 -0.30
CA ILE A 12 21.81 6.41 0.04
C ILE A 12 21.18 5.81 -1.22
N GLU A 13 20.58 6.63 -2.09
CA GLU A 13 20.02 6.17 -3.36
C GLU A 13 21.09 5.51 -4.24
N SER A 14 22.24 6.16 -4.40
CA SER A 14 23.36 5.61 -5.18
C SER A 14 23.89 4.30 -4.61
N LEU A 15 23.97 4.19 -3.27
CA LEU A 15 24.37 2.97 -2.59
C LEU A 15 23.37 1.84 -2.85
N PHE A 16 22.08 2.14 -2.78
CA PHE A 16 21.02 1.16 -3.00
C PHE A 16 20.93 0.72 -4.47
N ASP A 17 21.06 1.65 -5.40
CA ASP A 17 21.12 1.34 -6.83
C ASP A 17 22.35 0.47 -7.14
N PHE A 18 23.52 0.80 -6.56
CA PHE A 18 24.72 -0.03 -6.68
C PHE A 18 24.48 -1.46 -6.18
N ILE A 19 23.89 -1.64 -4.98
CA ILE A 19 23.55 -2.96 -4.44
C ILE A 19 22.57 -3.70 -5.37
N GLY A 20 21.55 -3.01 -5.86
CA GLY A 20 20.58 -3.57 -6.80
C GLY A 20 21.22 -4.06 -8.10
N LEU A 21 22.21 -3.32 -8.61
CA LEU A 21 22.95 -3.64 -9.84
C LEU A 21 23.95 -4.78 -9.68
N LEU A 22 24.49 -5.02 -8.48
CA LEU A 22 25.44 -6.12 -8.25
C LEU A 22 24.80 -7.50 -8.46
N GLY A 23 23.50 -7.65 -8.21
CA GLY A 23 22.83 -8.96 -8.34
C GLY A 23 23.56 -10.02 -7.49
N SER A 24 24.02 -11.11 -8.13
CA SER A 24 24.73 -12.18 -7.42
C SER A 24 26.10 -11.80 -6.86
N THR A 25 26.80 -10.81 -7.44
CA THR A 25 28.12 -10.37 -6.95
C THR A 25 28.04 -9.55 -5.67
N VAL A 26 26.83 -9.31 -5.15
CA VAL A 26 26.61 -8.71 -3.84
C VAL A 26 27.30 -9.49 -2.72
N THR A 27 27.53 -10.79 -2.91
CA THR A 27 28.28 -11.65 -1.98
C THR A 27 29.77 -11.31 -1.88
N ASP A 28 30.32 -10.60 -2.86
CA ASP A 28 31.74 -10.22 -2.90
C ASP A 28 32.04 -9.03 -1.99
N LEU A 29 31.00 -8.33 -1.51
CA LEU A 29 31.16 -7.24 -0.55
C LEU A 29 31.61 -7.76 0.82
N PRO A 30 32.48 -7.02 1.55
CA PRO A 30 32.99 -7.45 2.85
C PRO A 30 31.87 -7.79 3.84
N PRO A 31 31.99 -8.85 4.67
CA PRO A 31 30.96 -9.21 5.65
C PRO A 31 30.61 -8.08 6.64
N THR A 32 31.55 -7.17 6.90
CA THR A 32 31.36 -5.98 7.75
C THR A 32 30.39 -4.96 7.14
N PHE A 33 30.19 -4.98 5.82
CA PHE A 33 29.23 -4.14 5.11
C PHE A 33 27.79 -4.48 5.52
N TRP A 34 27.49 -5.78 5.65
CA TRP A 34 26.15 -6.31 5.94
C TRP A 34 25.77 -6.29 7.43
N GLY A 35 26.47 -5.48 8.24
CA GLY A 35 26.24 -5.41 9.66
C GLY A 35 24.95 -4.66 10.05
N PRO A 36 24.68 -4.53 11.37
CA PRO A 36 23.46 -3.91 11.89
C PRO A 36 23.21 -2.47 11.41
N ARG A 37 24.27 -1.73 11.05
CA ARG A 37 24.15 -0.36 10.52
C ARG A 37 23.47 -0.33 9.15
N PHE A 38 23.80 -1.27 8.27
CA PHE A 38 23.14 -1.40 6.98
C PHE A 38 21.67 -1.80 7.17
N GLY A 39 21.40 -2.82 7.99
CA GLY A 39 20.05 -3.24 8.32
C GLY A 39 19.19 -2.09 8.87
N LYS A 40 19.76 -1.28 9.78
CA LYS A 40 19.09 -0.09 10.33
C LYS A 40 18.82 0.96 9.25
N LEU A 41 19.78 1.24 8.37
CA LEU A 41 19.61 2.20 7.27
C LEU A 41 18.46 1.76 6.34
N VAL A 42 18.44 0.50 5.93
CA VAL A 42 17.35 -0.05 5.11
C VAL A 42 16.01 0.06 5.84
N ALA A 43 15.96 -0.33 7.12
CA ALA A 43 14.73 -0.27 7.91
C ALA A 43 14.18 1.16 8.05
N LEU A 44 15.05 2.14 8.28
CA LEU A 44 14.68 3.55 8.29
C LEU A 44 14.19 4.02 6.91
N CYS A 45 14.83 3.60 5.82
CA CYS A 45 14.37 3.96 4.48
C CYS A 45 13.03 3.29 4.12
N VAL A 46 12.71 2.14 4.70
CA VAL A 46 11.40 1.49 4.53
C VAL A 46 10.31 2.23 5.32
N PHE A 47 10.51 2.47 6.61
CA PHE A 47 9.44 2.92 7.51
C PHE A 47 9.48 4.40 7.90
N ARG A 48 10.68 5.01 7.94
CA ARG A 48 10.92 6.34 8.54
C ARG A 48 11.86 7.20 7.70
N ARG A 49 11.54 7.34 6.42
CA ARG A 49 12.36 8.06 5.41
C ARG A 49 12.73 9.48 5.82
N HIS A 50 11.83 10.15 6.54
CA HIS A 50 12.08 11.50 7.04
C HIS A 50 13.24 11.56 8.05
N GLU A 51 13.49 10.49 8.82
CA GLU A 51 14.61 10.45 9.79
C GLU A 51 15.98 10.41 9.10
N VAL A 52 16.06 9.84 7.89
CA VAL A 52 17.29 9.83 7.06
C VAL A 52 17.39 11.04 6.13
N GLY A 53 16.40 11.94 6.16
CA GLY A 53 16.42 13.21 5.43
C GLY A 53 15.68 13.21 4.10
N PHE A 54 15.05 12.11 3.69
CA PHE A 54 14.22 12.06 2.48
C PHE A 54 12.94 12.88 2.70
N ASP A 55 12.81 13.98 1.96
CA ASP A 55 11.57 14.74 1.88
C ASP A 55 10.69 14.16 0.77
N TRP A 56 9.57 13.57 1.16
CA TRP A 56 8.64 12.89 0.25
C TRP A 56 8.11 13.81 -0.84
N ARG A 57 7.98 15.12 -0.58
CA ARG A 57 7.48 16.11 -1.57
C ARG A 57 8.47 16.38 -2.70
N ARG A 58 9.76 16.09 -2.47
CA ARG A 58 10.83 16.35 -3.45
C ARG A 58 11.15 15.14 -4.32
N CYS A 59 11.09 13.92 -3.78
CA CYS A 59 11.41 12.70 -4.53
C CYS A 59 10.40 12.36 -5.64
N GLU A 60 9.13 12.76 -5.52
CA GLU A 60 8.11 12.51 -6.58
C GLU A 60 8.29 13.38 -7.83
N ASN A 61 9.06 14.47 -7.76
CA ASN A 61 9.29 15.40 -8.89
C ASN A 61 10.54 15.10 -9.72
N THR A 62 11.40 14.20 -9.26
CA THR A 62 12.59 13.78 -10.00
C THR A 62 12.26 12.54 -10.83
N LYS A 63 12.54 12.56 -12.15
CA LYS A 63 12.38 11.43 -13.09
C LYS A 63 13.27 10.19 -12.78
N VAL A 64 13.78 10.10 -11.55
CA VAL A 64 14.64 9.02 -11.04
C VAL A 64 13.73 7.89 -10.55
N ARG A 65 14.23 6.65 -10.62
CA ARG A 65 13.54 5.46 -10.10
C ARG A 65 13.06 5.73 -8.68
N SER A 66 11.80 5.39 -8.38
CA SER A 66 11.22 5.73 -7.09
C SER A 66 11.97 5.00 -5.98
N LEU A 67 12.28 5.67 -4.86
CA LEU A 67 12.90 5.04 -3.70
C LEU A 67 12.20 3.72 -3.26
N PRO A 68 10.85 3.59 -3.29
CA PRO A 68 10.19 2.30 -3.11
C PRO A 68 10.65 1.20 -4.07
N ASP A 69 10.84 1.50 -5.36
CA ASP A 69 11.29 0.52 -6.36
C ASP A 69 12.75 0.13 -6.14
N THR A 70 13.60 1.11 -5.80
CA THR A 70 15.00 0.87 -5.44
C THR A 70 15.09 0.03 -4.16
N LEU A 71 14.30 0.33 -3.14
CA LEU A 71 14.22 -0.48 -1.92
C LEU A 71 13.72 -1.90 -2.19
N ARG A 72 12.73 -2.04 -3.09
CA ARG A 72 12.24 -3.36 -3.49
C ARG A 72 13.35 -4.18 -4.13
N GLU A 73 14.12 -3.56 -5.03
CA GLU A 73 15.26 -4.19 -5.68
C GLU A 73 16.34 -4.60 -4.68
N VAL A 74 16.74 -3.68 -3.79
CA VAL A 74 17.72 -3.96 -2.74
C VAL A 74 17.27 -5.13 -1.89
N LEU A 75 16.03 -5.08 -1.38
CA LEU A 75 15.48 -6.13 -0.52
C LEU A 75 15.47 -7.47 -1.26
N ARG A 76 15.03 -7.50 -2.51
CA ARG A 76 15.04 -8.71 -3.35
C ARG A 76 16.45 -9.27 -3.50
N THR A 77 17.40 -8.45 -3.97
CA THR A 77 18.80 -8.84 -4.18
C THR A 77 19.43 -9.37 -2.89
N VAL A 78 19.29 -8.65 -1.77
CA VAL A 78 19.89 -9.11 -0.52
C VAL A 78 19.26 -10.42 -0.04
N THR A 79 17.93 -10.57 -0.14
CA THR A 79 17.26 -11.81 0.26
C THR A 79 17.60 -13.02 -0.60
N GLU A 80 17.88 -12.81 -1.89
CA GLU A 80 18.21 -13.89 -2.82
C GLU A 80 19.65 -14.39 -2.65
N TYR A 81 20.60 -13.49 -2.40
CA TYR A 81 22.03 -13.82 -2.51
C TYR A 81 22.80 -13.77 -1.19
N LEU A 82 22.34 -13.05 -0.16
CA LEU A 82 23.10 -12.97 1.10
C LEU A 82 22.95 -14.21 1.97
N HIS A 83 24.03 -14.52 2.68
CA HIS A 83 24.05 -15.58 3.67
C HIS A 83 23.01 -15.33 4.78
N PRO A 84 22.28 -16.36 5.26
CA PRO A 84 21.19 -16.22 6.25
C PRO A 84 21.54 -15.43 7.53
N ASN A 85 22.78 -15.54 8.01
CA ASN A 85 23.23 -14.81 9.20
C ASN A 85 23.14 -13.29 9.02
N HIS A 86 23.45 -12.76 7.83
CA HIS A 86 23.35 -11.33 7.53
C HIS A 86 21.91 -10.88 7.33
N LEU A 87 21.07 -11.77 6.78
CA LEU A 87 19.64 -11.51 6.65
C LEU A 87 18.94 -11.41 8.00
N GLN A 88 19.39 -12.17 9.00
CA GLN A 88 18.82 -12.11 10.33
C GLN A 88 18.96 -10.72 10.96
N ASP A 89 20.10 -10.05 10.80
CA ASP A 89 20.31 -8.68 11.29
C ASP A 89 19.37 -7.68 10.60
N LEU A 90 19.21 -7.79 9.28
CA LEU A 90 18.25 -6.98 8.53
C LEU A 90 16.81 -7.22 9.01
N TYR A 91 16.39 -8.48 9.15
CA TYR A 91 15.04 -8.82 9.61
C TYR A 91 14.78 -8.36 11.04
N ASN A 92 15.78 -8.45 11.93
CA ASN A 92 15.68 -7.94 13.29
C ASN A 92 15.45 -6.41 13.29
N GLN A 93 16.19 -5.66 12.48
CA GLN A 93 16.01 -4.20 12.37
C GLN A 93 14.65 -3.83 11.78
N LEU A 94 14.19 -4.54 10.75
CA LEU A 94 12.86 -4.35 10.18
C LEU A 94 11.75 -4.68 11.19
N SER A 95 11.90 -5.77 11.94
CA SER A 95 10.91 -6.22 12.92
C SER A 95 10.83 -5.26 14.11
N GLN A 96 11.95 -4.68 14.53
CA GLN A 96 11.95 -3.68 15.59
C GLN A 96 11.16 -2.41 15.26
N LEU A 97 11.12 -2.00 13.99
CA LEU A 97 10.33 -0.86 13.54
C LEU A 97 8.88 -1.22 13.19
N MET A 98 8.60 -2.52 13.03
CA MET A 98 7.27 -3.05 12.72
C MET A 98 6.63 -3.59 13.99
N LYS A 99 5.96 -2.73 14.76
CA LYS A 99 5.37 -3.11 16.07
C LYS A 99 3.88 -2.85 16.24
N THR A 100 3.19 -2.38 15.21
CA THR A 100 1.75 -2.13 15.32
C THR A 100 0.93 -3.39 15.01
N ASP A 101 -0.01 -3.69 15.90
CA ASP A 101 -1.08 -4.66 15.70
C ASP A 101 -2.09 -4.11 14.68
N CYS A 102 -2.69 -4.99 13.90
CA CYS A 102 -3.80 -4.67 13.01
C CYS A 102 -4.96 -4.01 13.76
N GLN A 103 -5.31 -4.51 14.95
CA GLN A 103 -6.44 -3.99 15.72
C GLN A 103 -6.18 -2.57 16.24
N ALA A 104 -5.02 -2.35 16.86
CA ALA A 104 -4.60 -1.02 17.33
C ALA A 104 -4.51 0.00 16.19
N THR A 105 -4.06 -0.44 15.00
CA THR A 105 -4.06 0.40 13.79
C THR A 105 -5.48 0.81 13.41
N MET A 106 -6.44 -0.12 13.47
CA MET A 106 -7.82 0.19 13.12
C MET A 106 -8.51 1.11 14.12
N GLU A 107 -8.27 0.93 15.42
CA GLU A 107 -8.73 1.85 16.46
C GLU A 107 -8.18 3.26 16.23
N ARG A 108 -6.89 3.36 15.88
CA ARG A 108 -6.27 4.63 15.55
C ARG A 108 -6.89 5.27 14.31
N VAL A 109 -7.17 4.50 13.26
CA VAL A 109 -7.86 5.00 12.06
C VAL A 109 -9.25 5.53 12.38
N ALA A 110 -10.03 4.81 13.21
CA ALA A 110 -11.35 5.29 13.63
C ALA A 110 -11.26 6.66 14.35
N LEU A 111 -10.28 6.84 15.24
CA LEU A 111 -10.05 8.13 15.92
C LEU A 111 -9.65 9.23 14.94
N LEU A 112 -8.83 8.93 13.92
CA LEU A 112 -8.46 9.90 12.87
C LEU A 112 -9.68 10.33 12.06
N TRP A 113 -10.56 9.39 11.68
CA TRP A 113 -11.79 9.68 10.94
C TRP A 113 -12.77 10.52 11.75
N GLN A 114 -12.84 10.32 13.06
CA GLN A 114 -13.66 11.11 13.97
C GLN A 114 -13.04 12.48 14.33
N GLY A 115 -11.81 12.76 13.90
CA GLY A 115 -11.09 13.97 14.28
C GLY A 115 -10.64 14.00 15.75
N LEU A 116 -10.66 12.85 16.44
CA LEU A 116 -10.22 12.69 17.83
C LEU A 116 -8.72 12.41 17.95
N ALA A 117 -8.05 12.12 16.83
CA ALA A 117 -6.60 11.98 16.74
C ALA A 117 -6.06 12.84 15.59
N ALA A 118 -4.79 13.24 15.70
CA ALA A 118 -4.06 13.91 14.64
C ALA A 118 -3.19 12.91 13.90
N LEU A 119 -3.15 13.03 12.57
CA LEU A 119 -2.27 12.22 11.72
C LEU A 119 -0.81 12.56 12.01
N GLU A 120 -0.01 11.56 12.37
CA GLU A 120 1.41 11.76 12.67
C GLU A 120 2.28 11.73 11.42
N GLN A 121 3.37 12.49 11.46
CA GLN A 121 4.36 12.51 10.39
C GLN A 121 5.02 11.12 10.28
N GLY A 122 4.68 10.39 9.22
CA GLY A 122 5.29 9.10 8.92
C GLY A 122 4.31 7.92 8.91
N GLU A 123 3.05 8.06 9.32
CA GLU A 123 2.09 6.94 9.28
C GLU A 123 1.82 6.47 7.86
N ILE A 124 1.66 7.40 6.92
CA ILE A 124 1.55 7.08 5.49
C ILE A 124 2.82 6.35 5.01
N GLN A 125 3.99 6.78 5.45
CA GLN A 125 5.27 6.16 5.08
C GLN A 125 5.38 4.76 5.65
N TYR A 126 4.91 4.55 6.87
CA TYR A 126 4.87 3.26 7.53
C TYR A 126 4.03 2.26 6.73
N VAL A 127 2.81 2.65 6.34
CA VAL A 127 1.92 1.80 5.54
C VAL A 127 2.50 1.51 4.15
N ARG A 128 3.07 2.52 3.48
CA ARG A 128 3.82 2.32 2.22
C ARG A 128 5.03 1.38 2.40
N GLY A 129 5.70 1.47 3.54
CA GLY A 129 6.79 0.57 3.94
C GLY A 129 6.32 -0.87 4.07
N LEU A 130 5.19 -1.12 4.72
CA LEU A 130 4.57 -2.45 4.78
C LEU A 130 4.27 -3.01 3.38
N GLY A 131 3.69 -2.18 2.50
CA GLY A 131 3.46 -2.55 1.10
C GLY A 131 4.75 -2.81 0.32
N THR A 132 5.86 -2.14 0.66
CA THR A 132 7.18 -2.40 0.07
C THR A 132 7.70 -3.77 0.52
N LEU A 133 7.65 -4.06 1.82
CA LEU A 133 8.07 -5.36 2.36
C LEU A 133 7.26 -6.52 1.80
N HIS A 134 5.94 -6.32 1.62
CA HIS A 134 5.07 -7.33 1.01
C HIS A 134 5.51 -7.65 -0.41
N ARG A 135 5.66 -6.61 -1.26
CA ARG A 135 6.05 -6.78 -2.67
C ARG A 135 7.48 -7.31 -2.85
N SER A 136 8.32 -7.22 -1.83
CA SER A 136 9.66 -7.83 -1.81
C SER A 136 9.67 -9.25 -1.24
N ASN A 137 8.52 -9.85 -0.88
CA ASN A 137 8.43 -11.14 -0.17
C ASN A 137 9.16 -11.18 1.19
N VAL A 138 9.47 -10.01 1.76
CA VAL A 138 10.18 -9.89 3.04
C VAL A 138 9.22 -9.87 4.23
N LEU A 139 7.99 -9.38 4.02
CA LEU A 139 7.03 -9.17 5.12
C LEU A 139 6.82 -10.43 5.97
N GLN A 140 6.72 -11.61 5.34
CA GLN A 140 6.53 -12.89 6.03
C GLN A 140 7.66 -13.23 7.01
N HIS A 141 8.89 -12.82 6.72
CA HIS A 141 10.06 -13.06 7.57
C HIS A 141 10.13 -12.09 8.76
N VAL A 142 9.51 -10.93 8.63
CA VAL A 142 9.55 -9.84 9.61
C VAL A 142 8.34 -9.87 10.56
N ARG A 143 7.19 -10.38 10.11
CA ARG A 143 5.89 -10.33 10.84
C ARG A 143 5.71 -11.30 11.99
N ARG A 144 6.78 -11.83 12.57
CA ARG A 144 6.69 -12.80 13.68
C ARG A 144 5.90 -12.21 14.84
N GLY A 145 4.66 -12.70 15.04
CA GLY A 145 3.74 -12.24 16.10
C GLY A 145 2.80 -11.09 15.73
N CYS A 146 2.83 -10.57 14.49
CA CYS A 146 1.88 -9.54 14.04
C CYS A 146 0.68 -10.15 13.32
N SER A 147 -0.52 -9.69 13.68
CA SER A 147 -1.85 -10.15 13.23
C SER A 147 -2.38 -9.37 12.03
N TRP A 148 -1.53 -8.92 11.10
CA TRP A 148 -1.98 -8.19 9.91
C TRP A 148 -2.90 -9.07 9.05
N ASN A 149 -4.15 -8.63 8.88
CA ASN A 149 -5.18 -9.34 8.16
C ASN A 149 -5.94 -8.37 7.25
N GLY A 150 -5.93 -8.63 5.94
CA GLY A 150 -6.57 -7.75 4.95
C GLY A 150 -8.07 -7.56 5.19
N SER A 151 -8.78 -8.63 5.52
CA SER A 151 -10.21 -8.61 5.82
C SER A 151 -10.55 -7.79 7.07
N THR A 152 -9.74 -7.89 8.13
CA THR A 152 -9.89 -7.05 9.34
C THR A 152 -9.66 -5.58 9.01
N LEU A 153 -8.62 -5.26 8.23
CA LEU A 153 -8.36 -3.89 7.79
C LEU A 153 -9.52 -3.34 6.97
N LEU A 154 -10.02 -4.08 5.97
CA LEU A 154 -11.12 -3.60 5.13
C LEU A 154 -12.38 -3.35 5.95
N ARG A 155 -12.77 -4.29 6.83
CA ARG A 155 -13.95 -4.11 7.70
C ARG A 155 -13.77 -2.91 8.62
N GLY A 156 -12.60 -2.79 9.25
CA GLY A 156 -12.31 -1.68 10.13
C GLY A 156 -12.35 -0.34 9.39
N ILE A 157 -11.80 -0.27 8.17
CA ILE A 157 -11.84 0.93 7.32
C ILE A 157 -13.29 1.30 7.04
N TYR A 158 -14.08 0.33 6.58
CA TYR A 158 -15.48 0.52 6.27
C TYR A 158 -16.28 1.03 7.48
N SER A 159 -16.09 0.40 8.65
CA SER A 159 -16.73 0.83 9.90
C SER A 159 -16.28 2.21 10.36
N SER A 160 -15.05 2.64 10.06
CA SER A 160 -14.52 3.95 10.47
C SER A 160 -15.09 5.13 9.68
N LEU A 161 -15.80 4.88 8.57
CA LEU A 161 -16.37 5.95 7.73
C LEU A 161 -17.62 6.59 8.35
N PHE A 162 -18.20 5.92 9.35
CA PHE A 162 -19.47 6.31 9.94
C PHE A 162 -19.33 6.41 11.46
N ASP A 163 -20.08 7.32 12.07
CA ASP A 163 -20.24 7.33 13.52
C ASP A 163 -21.24 6.27 14.01
N SER A 164 -21.47 6.23 15.33
CA SER A 164 -22.43 5.30 15.95
C SER A 164 -23.87 5.48 15.46
N ASP A 165 -24.22 6.68 15.00
CA ASP A 165 -25.55 7.04 14.52
C ASP A 165 -25.70 6.81 13.00
N GLY A 166 -24.61 6.45 12.31
CA GLY A 166 -24.58 6.22 10.88
C GLY A 166 -24.43 7.49 10.04
N ASN A 167 -23.97 8.59 10.64
CA ASN A 167 -23.59 9.78 9.90
C ASN A 167 -22.23 9.59 9.24
N ILE A 168 -22.07 10.18 8.06
CA ILE A 168 -20.82 10.19 7.32
C ILE A 168 -19.81 11.09 8.03
N LEU A 169 -18.64 10.54 8.32
CA LEU A 169 -17.50 11.31 8.81
C LEU A 169 -16.72 11.92 7.63
N GLN A 170 -16.35 13.19 7.74
CA GLN A 170 -15.62 13.93 6.70
C GLN A 170 -14.25 14.38 7.21
N PRO A 171 -13.25 13.47 7.23
CA PRO A 171 -11.91 13.84 7.64
C PRO A 171 -11.19 14.64 6.55
N ASP A 172 -10.02 15.17 6.88
CA ASP A 172 -9.18 15.85 5.91
C ASP A 172 -8.65 14.89 4.82
N SER A 173 -8.12 15.47 3.74
CA SER A 173 -7.59 14.71 2.60
C SER A 173 -6.38 13.83 2.96
N SER A 174 -5.65 14.15 4.03
CA SER A 174 -4.48 13.39 4.46
C SER A 174 -4.87 12.07 5.13
N VAL A 175 -5.94 12.08 5.93
CA VAL A 175 -6.54 10.88 6.54
C VAL A 175 -7.17 9.99 5.46
N ILE A 176 -7.85 10.58 4.47
CA ILE A 176 -8.38 9.83 3.33
C ILE A 176 -7.24 9.13 2.58
N ASN A 177 -6.13 9.84 2.32
CA ASN A 177 -4.97 9.27 1.63
C ASN A 177 -4.28 8.15 2.44
N LEU A 178 -4.11 8.31 3.76
CA LEU A 178 -3.64 7.22 4.62
C LEU A 178 -4.55 5.99 4.47
N THR A 179 -5.86 6.20 4.50
CA THR A 179 -6.84 5.11 4.44
C THR A 179 -6.82 4.41 3.08
N LYS A 180 -6.59 5.14 1.98
CA LYS A 180 -6.35 4.57 0.65
C LYS A 180 -5.11 3.69 0.61
N GLU A 181 -4.01 4.12 1.23
CA GLU A 181 -2.78 3.32 1.32
C GLU A 181 -2.99 2.08 2.19
N LEU A 182 -3.73 2.19 3.29
CA LEU A 182 -4.09 1.05 4.15
C LEU A 182 -4.96 0.03 3.42
N LEU A 183 -5.98 0.49 2.67
CA LEU A 183 -6.81 -0.41 1.88
C LEU A 183 -6.00 -1.07 0.76
N SER A 184 -5.09 -0.33 0.13
CA SER A 184 -4.16 -0.91 -0.86
C SER A 184 -3.26 -1.98 -0.23
N PHE A 185 -2.81 -1.76 1.01
CA PHE A 185 -2.06 -2.76 1.75
C PHE A 185 -2.93 -3.96 2.16
N ALA A 186 -4.18 -3.75 2.57
CA ALA A 186 -5.12 -4.81 2.88
C ALA A 186 -5.33 -5.73 1.67
N ILE A 187 -5.44 -5.17 0.46
CA ILE A 187 -5.57 -5.94 -0.79
C ILE A 187 -4.35 -6.83 -1.02
N LEU A 188 -3.14 -6.35 -0.70
CA LEU A 188 -1.93 -7.16 -0.79
C LEU A 188 -1.94 -8.34 0.19
N LEU A 189 -2.60 -8.21 1.34
CA LEU A 189 -2.73 -9.26 2.35
C LEU A 189 -3.88 -10.26 2.05
N ASP A 190 -4.22 -10.44 0.78
CA ASP A 190 -5.26 -11.37 0.32
C ASP A 190 -6.63 -11.13 0.98
N THR A 191 -7.09 -9.87 0.97
CA THR A 191 -8.46 -9.54 1.42
C THR A 191 -9.51 -10.36 0.67
N ASP A 192 -10.49 -10.90 1.39
CA ASP A 192 -11.59 -11.64 0.79
C ASP A 192 -12.55 -10.73 -0.01
N VAL A 193 -12.72 -11.04 -1.29
CA VAL A 193 -13.65 -10.38 -2.22
C VAL A 193 -15.08 -10.37 -1.70
N ASN A 194 -15.53 -11.44 -1.02
CA ASN A 194 -16.88 -11.51 -0.44
C ASN A 194 -17.13 -10.40 0.56
N ILE A 195 -16.12 -10.11 1.40
CA ILE A 195 -16.22 -9.08 2.42
C ILE A 195 -16.29 -7.71 1.76
N ALA A 196 -15.44 -7.45 0.76
CA ALA A 196 -15.49 -6.20 0.01
C ALA A 196 -16.85 -5.98 -0.66
N LEU A 197 -17.40 -7.00 -1.30
CA LEU A 197 -18.72 -6.93 -1.93
C LEU A 197 -19.84 -6.71 -0.90
N SER A 198 -19.77 -7.37 0.27
CA SER A 198 -20.75 -7.14 1.34
C SER A 198 -20.75 -5.69 1.84
N CYS A 199 -19.59 -5.03 1.87
CA CYS A 199 -19.47 -3.61 2.20
C CYS A 199 -19.98 -2.71 1.07
N ILE A 200 -19.65 -3.02 -0.19
CA ILE A 200 -20.06 -2.23 -1.36
C ILE A 200 -21.57 -2.28 -1.56
N LEU A 201 -22.19 -3.44 -1.34
CA LEU A 201 -23.62 -3.68 -1.52
C LEU A 201 -24.45 -3.35 -0.28
N ASP A 202 -23.85 -2.79 0.78
CA ASP A 202 -24.56 -2.36 1.97
C ASP A 202 -25.51 -1.20 1.61
N SER A 203 -26.81 -1.51 1.59
CA SER A 203 -27.89 -0.58 1.28
C SER A 203 -28.35 0.26 2.49
N THR A 204 -27.67 0.15 3.64
CA THR A 204 -27.98 0.96 4.83
C THR A 204 -27.83 2.44 4.48
N ALA A 205 -28.84 3.25 4.82
CA ALA A 205 -28.79 4.70 4.60
C ALA A 205 -27.65 5.33 5.41
N ALA A 206 -26.88 6.20 4.76
CA ALA A 206 -25.85 7.01 5.39
C ALA A 206 -26.32 8.47 5.41
N HIS A 207 -26.31 9.08 6.58
CA HIS A 207 -26.73 10.48 6.73
C HIS A 207 -25.56 11.40 6.41
N ASN A 208 -25.70 12.22 5.37
CA ASN A 208 -24.71 13.24 5.02
C ASN A 208 -25.17 14.60 5.58
N PRO A 209 -24.49 15.19 6.58
CA PRO A 209 -24.90 16.48 7.14
C PRO A 209 -24.93 17.61 6.11
N GLY A 210 -24.15 17.49 5.01
CA GLY A 210 -24.04 18.49 3.95
C GLY A 210 -24.89 18.23 2.70
N SER A 211 -25.69 17.17 2.66
CA SER A 211 -26.50 16.84 1.48
C SER A 211 -27.81 16.16 1.85
N SER A 212 -28.90 16.58 1.23
CA SER A 212 -30.22 15.93 1.34
C SER A 212 -30.37 14.73 0.38
N ALA A 213 -29.41 14.52 -0.52
CA ALA A 213 -29.45 13.39 -1.43
C ALA A 213 -29.21 12.07 -0.66
N PRO A 214 -30.09 11.07 -0.80
CA PRO A 214 -29.91 9.78 -0.15
C PRO A 214 -28.66 9.10 -0.73
N ILE A 215 -27.79 8.63 0.16
CA ILE A 215 -26.62 7.82 -0.19
C ILE A 215 -26.57 6.63 0.76
N THR A 216 -26.24 5.45 0.25
CA THR A 216 -26.02 4.27 1.09
C THR A 216 -24.58 4.24 1.60
N ARG A 217 -24.34 3.52 2.70
CA ARG A 217 -23.00 3.31 3.24
C ARG A 217 -22.07 2.67 2.19
N GLY A 218 -22.56 1.67 1.46
CA GLY A 218 -21.81 1.02 0.39
C GLY A 218 -21.48 1.95 -0.78
N GLN A 219 -22.42 2.80 -1.20
CA GLN A 219 -22.17 3.82 -2.24
C GLN A 219 -21.10 4.82 -1.79
N HIS A 220 -21.16 5.30 -0.55
CA HIS A 220 -20.16 6.22 -0.02
C HIS A 220 -18.77 5.60 0.01
N PHE A 221 -18.66 4.35 0.47
CA PHE A 221 -17.41 3.58 0.47
C PHE A 221 -16.85 3.42 -0.95
N LEU A 222 -17.70 3.05 -1.91
CA LEU A 222 -17.30 2.90 -3.30
C LEU A 222 -16.80 4.22 -3.91
N LEU A 223 -17.43 5.35 -3.60
CA LEU A 223 -17.01 6.66 -4.11
C LEU A 223 -15.62 7.07 -3.61
N LEU A 224 -15.33 6.82 -2.33
CA LEU A 224 -14.04 7.21 -1.73
C LEU A 224 -12.87 6.34 -2.18
N PHE A 225 -13.11 5.03 -2.31
CA PHE A 225 -12.06 4.02 -2.51
C PHE A 225 -12.22 3.23 -3.82
N LYS A 226 -12.88 3.82 -4.81
CA LYS A 226 -13.16 3.24 -6.12
C LYS A 226 -11.98 2.47 -6.70
N ASP A 227 -10.81 3.09 -6.76
CA ASP A 227 -9.63 2.52 -7.41
C ASP A 227 -9.12 1.26 -6.68
N GLN A 228 -9.08 1.31 -5.34
CA GLN A 228 -8.67 0.18 -4.51
C GLN A 228 -9.67 -0.97 -4.62
N LEU A 229 -10.97 -0.67 -4.50
CA LEU A 229 -12.01 -1.69 -4.54
C LEU A 229 -12.11 -2.36 -5.90
N VAL A 230 -12.02 -1.59 -6.99
CA VAL A 230 -11.92 -2.16 -8.34
C VAL A 230 -10.68 -3.05 -8.45
N THR A 231 -9.52 -2.61 -7.95
CA THR A 231 -8.29 -3.42 -7.97
C THR A 231 -8.49 -4.75 -7.25
N LEU A 232 -9.15 -4.75 -6.09
CA LEU A 232 -9.49 -5.96 -5.34
C LEU A 232 -10.42 -6.89 -6.11
N LEU A 233 -11.51 -6.37 -6.67
CA LEU A 233 -12.48 -7.19 -7.41
C LEU A 233 -11.87 -7.78 -8.70
N LEU A 234 -10.83 -7.17 -9.24
CA LEU A 234 -10.09 -7.67 -10.39
C LEU A 234 -9.05 -8.75 -10.04
N THR A 235 -8.74 -8.99 -8.76
CA THR A 235 -7.88 -10.13 -8.38
C THR A 235 -8.59 -11.46 -8.61
N ASP A 236 -9.91 -11.50 -8.42
CA ASP A 236 -10.79 -12.62 -8.77
C ASP A 236 -12.09 -12.13 -9.44
N PRO A 237 -12.06 -11.85 -10.75
CA PRO A 237 -13.21 -11.32 -11.47
C PRO A 237 -14.34 -12.35 -11.61
N THR A 238 -14.02 -13.65 -11.61
CA THR A 238 -15.02 -14.71 -11.78
C THR A 238 -15.94 -14.78 -10.56
N THR A 239 -15.35 -14.83 -9.38
CA THR A 239 -16.08 -14.81 -8.11
C THR A 239 -16.83 -13.48 -7.94
N SER A 240 -16.17 -12.36 -8.26
CA SER A 240 -16.78 -11.04 -8.15
C SER A 240 -18.05 -10.90 -9.00
N VAL A 241 -17.99 -11.29 -10.28
CA VAL A 241 -19.15 -11.21 -11.19
C VAL A 241 -20.23 -12.19 -10.76
N LYS A 242 -19.87 -13.43 -10.39
CA LYS A 242 -20.85 -14.43 -9.94
C LYS A 242 -21.68 -13.91 -8.76
N LEU A 243 -21.02 -13.38 -7.72
CA LEU A 243 -21.70 -12.86 -6.53
C LEU A 243 -22.56 -11.63 -6.83
N LEU A 244 -22.11 -10.75 -7.72
CA LEU A 244 -22.90 -9.59 -8.14
C LEU A 244 -24.15 -9.98 -8.95
N LEU A 245 -24.08 -11.07 -9.72
CA LEU A 245 -25.23 -11.59 -10.49
C LEU A 245 -26.22 -12.37 -9.63
N GLU A 246 -25.79 -12.93 -8.49
CA GLU A 246 -26.66 -13.65 -7.55
C GLU A 246 -27.59 -12.70 -6.75
N LEU A 247 -27.23 -11.42 -6.62
CA LEU A 247 -28.02 -10.39 -5.92
C LEU A 247 -28.28 -9.16 -6.82
N PRO A 248 -29.10 -9.28 -7.87
CA PRO A 248 -29.33 -8.20 -8.83
C PRO A 248 -30.12 -7.05 -8.20
N SER A 249 -29.41 -6.01 -7.77
CA SER A 249 -29.91 -4.68 -7.40
C SER A 249 -29.39 -3.59 -8.35
N ALA A 250 -29.99 -2.40 -8.33
CA ALA A 250 -29.46 -1.26 -9.10
C ALA A 250 -27.98 -0.96 -8.77
N ASP A 251 -27.60 -1.11 -7.48
CA ASP A 251 -26.23 -0.96 -7.02
C ASP A 251 -25.32 -2.08 -7.56
N SER A 252 -25.77 -3.33 -7.55
CA SER A 252 -25.01 -4.44 -8.12
C SER A 252 -24.73 -4.23 -9.62
N ILE A 253 -25.73 -3.74 -10.37
CA ILE A 253 -25.59 -3.44 -11.80
C ILE A 253 -24.60 -2.30 -12.02
N HIS A 254 -24.65 -1.25 -11.18
CA HIS A 254 -23.69 -0.16 -11.24
C HIS A 254 -22.25 -0.64 -10.99
N VAL A 255 -22.05 -1.49 -9.99
CA VAL A 255 -20.75 -2.09 -9.66
C VAL A 255 -20.27 -2.99 -10.80
N VAL A 256 -21.13 -3.82 -11.40
CA VAL A 256 -20.78 -4.64 -12.56
C VAL A 256 -20.37 -3.77 -13.75
N LEU A 257 -21.12 -2.71 -14.06
CA LEU A 257 -20.77 -1.77 -15.14
C LEU A 257 -19.42 -1.09 -14.87
N LEU A 258 -19.16 -0.71 -13.62
CA LEU A 258 -17.89 -0.15 -13.19
C LEU A 258 -16.73 -1.13 -13.45
N LEU A 259 -16.89 -2.39 -13.04
CA LEU A 259 -15.89 -3.44 -13.29
C LEU A 259 -15.65 -3.67 -14.78
N LEU A 260 -16.72 -3.79 -15.57
CA LEU A 260 -16.62 -3.96 -17.02
C LEU A 260 -15.87 -2.80 -17.69
N ASN A 261 -16.15 -1.56 -17.28
CA ASN A 261 -15.45 -0.39 -17.79
C ASN A 261 -13.96 -0.38 -17.38
N SER A 262 -13.64 -0.75 -16.15
CA SER A 262 -12.26 -0.89 -15.68
C SER A 262 -11.49 -1.98 -16.44
N CYS A 263 -12.12 -3.13 -16.69
CA CYS A 263 -11.57 -4.19 -17.54
C CYS A 263 -11.29 -3.70 -18.96
N ARG A 264 -12.24 -2.98 -19.57
CA ARG A 264 -12.09 -2.38 -20.91
C ARG A 264 -10.91 -1.42 -20.96
N TYR A 265 -10.76 -0.57 -19.96
CA TYR A 265 -9.64 0.37 -19.86
C TYR A 265 -8.29 -0.35 -19.70
N LEU A 266 -8.21 -1.39 -18.87
CA LEU A 266 -6.98 -2.18 -18.72
C LEU A 266 -6.60 -2.93 -20.01
N ALA A 267 -7.59 -3.46 -20.72
CA ALA A 267 -7.38 -4.11 -22.01
C ALA A 267 -6.89 -3.12 -23.08
N SER A 268 -7.50 -1.92 -23.16
CA SER A 268 -7.09 -0.89 -24.11
C SER A 268 -5.69 -0.36 -23.82
N LYS A 269 -5.32 -0.17 -22.53
CA LYS A 269 -3.96 0.23 -22.12
C LYS A 269 -2.90 -0.80 -22.48
N LYS A 270 -3.22 -2.10 -22.40
CA LYS A 270 -2.30 -3.17 -22.85
C LYS A 270 -2.10 -3.15 -24.36
N LEU A 271 -3.15 -2.84 -25.12
CA LEU A 271 -3.09 -2.73 -26.59
C LEU A 271 -2.26 -1.52 -27.04
N THR A 272 -2.42 -0.36 -26.41
CA THR A 272 -1.59 0.82 -26.71
C THR A 272 -0.13 0.62 -26.30
N ASN A 273 0.14 -0.01 -25.15
CA ASN A 273 1.52 -0.28 -24.74
C ASN A 273 2.24 -1.27 -25.67
N ARG A 274 1.53 -2.26 -26.25
CA ARG A 274 2.08 -3.16 -27.30
C ARG A 274 2.33 -2.45 -28.63
N ALA A 275 1.50 -1.48 -28.99
CA ALA A 275 1.71 -0.67 -30.20
C ALA A 275 2.89 0.32 -30.07
N THR A 276 3.36 0.57 -28.85
CA THR A 276 4.53 1.43 -28.56
C THR A 276 5.82 0.66 -28.26
N GLU A 277 5.83 -0.68 -28.32
CA GLU A 277 7.09 -1.42 -28.42
C GLU A 277 7.67 -1.15 -29.83
N PRO A 278 8.86 -0.52 -29.95
CA PRO A 278 9.46 -0.32 -31.25
C PRO A 278 9.79 -1.71 -31.80
N LEU A 279 9.42 -1.93 -33.06
CA LEU A 279 9.99 -2.94 -33.94
C LEU A 279 11.52 -2.82 -33.91
N VAL A 280 12.16 -3.47 -32.94
CA VAL A 280 13.57 -3.89 -33.02
C VAL A 280 13.53 -5.36 -33.35
N GLU A 281 13.01 -5.68 -34.54
CA GLU A 281 13.29 -6.94 -35.21
C GLU A 281 14.34 -6.67 -36.29
N ALA A 282 15.52 -7.21 -36.02
CA ALA A 282 16.52 -7.74 -36.96
C ALA A 282 16.88 -6.90 -38.21
N VAL A 283 18.05 -6.26 -38.16
CA VAL A 283 19.06 -6.34 -39.23
C VAL A 283 20.41 -6.65 -38.58
#